data_AF-V4J262-F1
#
_entry.id   AF-V4J262-F1
#
_cell.length_a   1.000
_cell.length_b   1.000
_cell.length_c   1.000
_cell.angle_alpha   90.00
_cell.angle_beta   90.00
_cell.angle_gamma   90.00
#
_symmetry.space_group_name_H-M   'P 1'
#
loop_
_entity.id
_entity.type
_entity.pdbx_description
1 polymer ?
#
loop_
_entity_poly.entity_id
_entity_poly.type
_entity_poly.pdbx_seq_one_letter_code
_entity_poly.pdbx_strand_id
1 'polypeptide(L)'
;MQESILSTNEPTQRLRGYAGTAPDGIGGLVQALATVSPEPQPRHPSGIDELDRVLGGGLVPGSIILIGGDPGIGKSTLLLQAGATLGERESVLYVTGEESPQQVSLRAHRLNLPGANIQLLAETCVEHV
;
A
#
# COMPACT_ATOMS: atom_id res chain seq x y z
N MET A 1 -52.44 17.61 -0.43
CA MET A 1 -51.75 18.79 0.14
C MET A 1 -51.03 18.34 1.39
N GLN A 2 -49.74 18.03 1.28
CA GLN A 2 -48.68 18.26 2.29
C GLN A 2 -47.38 17.58 1.84
N GLU A 3 -46.34 18.40 1.72
CA GLU A 3 -44.95 18.02 1.49
C GLU A 3 -44.37 17.38 2.75
N SER A 4 -43.41 16.46 2.60
CA SER A 4 -42.43 16.17 3.64
C SER A 4 -41.13 15.69 2.99
N ILE A 5 -40.15 16.58 3.04
CA ILE A 5 -38.74 16.34 2.75
C ILE A 5 -38.16 15.69 4.02
N LEU A 6 -37.60 14.49 3.89
CA LEU A 6 -36.68 13.94 4.90
C LEU A 6 -35.44 13.41 4.19
N SER A 7 -34.44 14.29 4.16
CA SER A 7 -33.04 13.98 3.98
C SER A 7 -32.62 12.91 4.99
N THR A 8 -32.02 11.82 4.51
CA THR A 8 -31.20 10.96 5.36
C THR A 8 -29.78 11.04 4.82
N ASN A 9 -29.01 11.91 5.45
CA ASN A 9 -27.60 12.12 5.19
C ASN A 9 -26.84 10.97 5.87
N GLU A 10 -26.49 9.93 5.13
CA GLU A 10 -25.60 8.88 5.60
C GLU A 10 -24.22 9.51 5.90
N PRO A 11 -23.71 9.42 7.14
CA PRO A 11 -22.43 10.02 7.47
C PRO A 11 -21.31 9.24 6.76
N THR A 12 -20.72 9.87 5.75
CA THR A 12 -19.52 9.40 5.05
C THR A 12 -18.46 9.06 6.10
N GLN A 13 -18.13 7.77 6.20
CA GLN A 13 -17.16 7.22 7.14
C GLN A 13 -15.80 7.84 6.81
N ARG A 14 -15.45 8.92 7.52
CA ARG A 14 -14.19 9.65 7.34
C ARG A 14 -13.03 8.67 7.53
N LEU A 15 -12.19 8.56 6.51
CA LEU A 15 -10.95 7.79 6.53
C LEU A 15 -10.15 8.18 7.77
N ARG A 16 -10.10 7.26 8.74
CA ARG A 16 -9.35 7.39 9.99
C ARG A 16 -7.87 7.37 9.61
N GLY A 17 -7.15 8.46 9.91
CA GLY A 17 -5.77 8.66 9.47
C GLY A 17 -4.82 7.56 9.94
N TYR A 18 -3.79 7.29 9.13
CA TYR A 18 -2.78 6.25 9.36
C TYR A 18 -1.70 6.66 10.39
N ALA A 19 -1.77 7.87 10.93
CA ALA A 19 -0.82 8.37 11.91
C ALA A 19 -1.31 8.11 13.34
N GLY A 20 -0.68 7.15 14.02
CA GLY A 20 -0.57 7.12 15.48
C GLY A 20 -1.82 6.79 16.30
N THR A 21 -2.96 6.44 15.69
CA THR A 21 -4.09 5.92 16.47
C THR A 21 -3.86 4.44 16.77
N ALA A 22 -3.20 4.16 17.90
CA ALA A 22 -3.21 2.83 18.48
C ALA A 22 -4.69 2.45 18.73
N PRO A 23 -5.16 1.27 18.27
CA PRO A 23 -6.55 0.86 18.40
C PRO A 23 -7.05 0.85 19.86
N ASP A 24 -6.13 0.76 20.83
CA ASP A 24 -6.44 0.61 22.26
C ASP A 24 -6.22 1.87 23.12
N GLY A 25 -5.98 3.05 22.53
CA GLY A 25 -5.87 4.30 23.31
C GLY A 25 -4.61 4.42 24.20
N ILE A 26 -3.66 3.49 24.06
CA ILE A 26 -2.36 3.49 24.77
C ILE A 26 -1.31 4.36 24.06
N GLY A 27 -1.64 4.90 22.87
CA GLY A 27 -0.77 5.80 22.12
C GLY A 27 -0.56 7.12 22.88
N GLY A 28 0.52 7.21 23.67
CA GLY A 28 0.92 8.45 24.34
C GLY A 28 1.51 8.31 25.75
N LEU A 29 1.50 7.12 26.37
CA LEU A 29 2.12 6.93 27.70
C LEU A 29 3.57 6.45 27.57
N VAL A 30 4.47 7.08 28.34
CA VAL A 30 5.86 6.62 28.47
C VAL A 30 5.86 5.29 29.23
N GLN A 31 6.44 4.25 28.63
CA GLN A 31 6.61 2.94 29.24
C GLN A 31 8.09 2.52 29.21
N ALA A 32 8.51 1.70 30.16
CA ALA A 32 9.85 1.13 30.15
C ALA A 32 9.94 0.07 29.03
N LEU A 33 11.01 0.08 28.24
CA LEU A 33 11.19 -0.90 27.16
C LEU A 33 11.11 -2.36 27.67
N ALA A 34 11.60 -2.62 28.87
CA ALA A 34 11.56 -3.94 29.49
C ALA A 34 10.15 -4.46 29.79
N THR A 35 9.13 -3.60 29.81
CA THR A 35 7.73 -3.99 30.04
C THR A 35 6.92 -4.11 28.76
N VAL A 36 7.51 -3.76 27.61
CA VAL A 36 6.85 -3.89 26.30
C VAL A 36 7.02 -5.32 25.81
N SER A 37 5.90 -6.03 25.64
CA SER A 37 5.92 -7.38 25.09
C SER A 37 5.96 -7.32 23.56
N PRO A 38 6.81 -8.10 22.88
CA PRO A 38 6.79 -8.18 21.43
C PRO A 38 5.53 -8.89 20.96
N GLU A 39 4.75 -8.23 20.12
CA GLU A 39 3.60 -8.84 19.47
C GLU A 39 3.92 -9.17 18.01
N PRO A 40 3.76 -10.44 17.59
CA PRO A 40 3.95 -10.80 16.19
C PRO A 40 2.82 -10.19 15.36
N GLN A 41 3.21 -9.44 14.33
CA GLN A 41 2.25 -8.92 13.34
C GLN A 41 2.15 -9.88 12.15
N PRO A 42 0.94 -10.07 11.59
CA PRO A 42 0.77 -10.84 10.37
C PRO A 42 1.58 -10.22 9.23
N ARG A 43 2.20 -11.07 8.41
CA ARG A 43 3.00 -10.66 7.26
C ARG A 43 2.43 -11.24 5.98
N HIS A 44 2.38 -10.42 4.94
CA HIS A 44 2.00 -10.81 3.59
C HIS A 44 3.27 -10.97 2.76
N PRO A 45 3.63 -12.20 2.34
CA PRO A 45 4.77 -12.41 1.46
C PRO A 45 4.59 -11.63 0.16
N SER A 46 5.62 -10.92 -0.27
CA SER A 46 5.66 -10.26 -1.58
C SER A 46 5.79 -11.27 -2.73
N GLY A 47 6.22 -12.51 -2.42
CA GLY A 47 6.51 -13.55 -3.39
C GLY A 47 7.85 -13.36 -4.11
N ILE A 48 8.69 -12.47 -3.59
CA ILE A 48 10.10 -12.32 -3.96
C ILE A 48 10.92 -12.63 -2.72
N ASP A 49 11.54 -13.81 -2.67
CA ASP A 49 12.22 -14.34 -1.47
C ASP A 49 13.22 -13.36 -0.85
N GLU A 50 14.02 -12.71 -1.69
CA GLU A 50 15.04 -11.76 -1.22
C GLU A 50 14.42 -10.48 -0.64
N LEU A 51 13.32 -10.01 -1.22
CA LEU A 51 12.58 -8.86 -0.68
C LEU A 51 11.93 -9.24 0.65
N ASP A 52 11.31 -10.41 0.73
CA ASP A 52 10.70 -10.91 1.96
C ASP A 52 11.74 -11.08 3.06
N ARG A 53 12.95 -11.55 2.73
CA ARG A 53 14.08 -11.63 3.66
C ARG A 53 14.45 -10.26 4.21
N VAL A 54 14.58 -9.24 3.35
CA VAL A 54 14.92 -7.86 3.77
C VAL A 54 13.80 -7.25 4.62
N LEU A 55 12.53 -7.56 4.33
CA LEU A 55 11.38 -7.08 5.08
C LEU A 55 11.12 -7.86 6.39
N GLY A 56 11.89 -8.91 6.67
CA GLY A 56 11.71 -9.75 7.87
C GLY A 56 10.54 -10.74 7.78
N GLY A 57 10.27 -11.25 6.57
CA GLY A 57 9.25 -12.24 6.27
C GLY A 57 8.06 -11.73 5.46
N GLY A 58 8.10 -10.50 4.94
CA GLY A 58 7.05 -9.90 4.11
C GLY A 58 6.47 -8.60 4.66
N LEU A 59 5.46 -8.09 3.96
CA LEU A 59 4.79 -6.80 4.19
C LEU A 59 3.90 -6.85 5.43
N VAL A 60 3.96 -5.81 6.26
CA VAL A 60 3.10 -5.65 7.45
C VAL A 60 1.91 -4.74 7.10
N PRO A 61 0.66 -5.13 7.41
CA PRO A 61 -0.51 -4.28 7.19
C PRO A 61 -0.40 -2.92 7.90
N GLY A 62 -0.78 -1.84 7.21
CA GLY A 62 -0.73 -0.48 7.77
C GLY A 62 0.68 0.11 7.92
N SER A 63 1.71 -0.55 7.39
CA SER A 63 3.08 -0.04 7.38
C SER A 63 3.37 0.83 6.14
N ILE A 64 4.42 1.65 6.24
CA ILE A 64 5.00 2.41 5.12
C ILE A 64 6.42 1.92 4.93
N ILE A 65 6.76 1.55 3.70
CA ILE A 65 8.10 1.09 3.32
C ILE A 65 8.67 2.06 2.30
N LEU A 66 9.86 2.59 2.58
CA LEU A 66 10.61 3.46 1.67
C LEU A 66 11.69 2.64 0.95
N ILE A 67 11.62 2.62 -0.38
CA ILE A 67 12.67 2.00 -1.21
C ILE A 67 13.56 3.09 -1.80
N GLY A 68 14.78 3.19 -1.27
CA GLY A 68 15.83 4.11 -1.76
C GLY A 68 16.81 3.43 -2.71
N GLY A 69 17.62 4.24 -3.40
CA GLY A 69 18.70 3.78 -4.28
C GLY A 69 18.90 4.69 -5.49
N ASP A 70 19.98 4.47 -6.23
CA ASP A 70 20.38 5.31 -7.36
C ASP A 70 19.34 5.31 -8.51
N PRO A 71 19.25 6.38 -9.31
CA PRO A 71 18.47 6.38 -10.53
C PRO A 71 18.87 5.21 -11.44
N GLY A 72 17.89 4.48 -11.98
CA GLY A 72 18.15 3.35 -12.88
C GLY A 72 18.53 2.02 -12.21
N ILE A 73 18.71 1.95 -10.89
CA ILE A 73 19.05 0.70 -10.17
C ILE A 73 17.93 -0.36 -10.20
N GLY A 74 16.74 -0.01 -10.69
CA GLY A 74 15.62 -0.93 -10.85
C GLY A 74 14.56 -0.89 -9.75
N LYS A 75 14.49 0.15 -8.92
CA LYS A 75 13.46 0.30 -7.86
C LYS A 75 12.03 0.08 -8.36
N SER A 76 11.62 0.81 -9.39
CA SER A 76 10.29 0.66 -9.98
C SER A 76 10.10 -0.71 -10.66
N THR A 77 11.18 -1.34 -11.13
CA THR A 77 11.12 -2.70 -11.69
C THR A 77 10.80 -3.71 -10.59
N LEU A 78 11.51 -3.64 -9.47
CA LEU A 78 11.30 -4.50 -8.30
C LEU A 78 9.88 -4.32 -7.75
N LEU A 79 9.42 -3.06 -7.61
CA LEU A 79 8.07 -2.76 -7.15
C LEU A 79 6.98 -3.28 -8.10
N LEU A 80 7.20 -3.16 -9.41
CA LEU A 80 6.26 -3.67 -10.41
C LEU A 80 6.19 -5.20 -10.37
N GLN A 81 7.33 -5.88 -10.20
CA GLN A 81 7.40 -7.33 -10.01
C GLN A 81 6.70 -7.78 -8.73
N ALA A 82 7.03 -7.15 -7.59
CA ALA A 82 6.42 -7.46 -6.30
C ALA A 82 4.90 -7.23 -6.33
N GLY A 83 4.47 -6.11 -6.91
CA GLY A 83 3.07 -5.78 -7.07
C GLY A 83 2.32 -6.79 -7.94
N ALA A 84 2.91 -7.25 -9.05
CA ALA A 84 2.30 -8.27 -9.89
C ALA A 84 2.15 -9.61 -9.16
N THR A 85 3.18 -10.07 -8.45
CA THR A 85 3.12 -11.32 -7.67
C THR A 85 2.11 -11.22 -6.54
N LEU A 86 2.09 -10.09 -5.82
CA LEU A 86 1.13 -9.85 -4.73
C LEU A 86 -0.31 -9.74 -5.26
N GLY A 87 -0.48 -9.17 -6.46
CA GLY A 87 -1.76 -9.02 -7.15
C GLY A 87 -2.47 -10.33 -7.49
N GLU A 88 -1.78 -11.48 -7.40
CA GLU A 88 -2.41 -12.80 -7.53
C GLU A 88 -3.28 -13.16 -6.32
N ARG A 89 -3.06 -12.51 -5.16
CA ARG A 89 -3.66 -12.87 -3.87
C ARG A 89 -4.34 -11.70 -3.17
N GLU A 90 -3.86 -10.49 -3.43
CA GLU A 90 -4.31 -9.26 -2.78
C GLU A 90 -4.69 -8.21 -3.83
N SER A 91 -5.52 -7.23 -3.45
CA SER A 91 -5.78 -6.08 -4.32
C SER A 91 -4.60 -5.09 -4.28
N VAL A 92 -3.97 -4.85 -5.43
CA VAL A 92 -2.81 -3.96 -5.55
C VAL A 92 -3.14 -2.76 -6.46
N LEU A 93 -2.82 -1.56 -5.98
CA LEU A 93 -2.85 -0.32 -6.77
C LEU A 93 -1.43 0.21 -6.94
N TYR A 94 -0.95 0.25 -8.17
CA TYR A 94 0.31 0.89 -8.55
C TYR A 94 0.02 2.33 -8.97
N VAL A 95 0.51 3.31 -8.20
CA VAL A 95 0.36 4.74 -8.51
C VAL A 95 1.70 5.30 -8.96
N THR A 96 1.72 6.08 -10.04
CA THR A 96 2.93 6.73 -10.55
C THR A 96 2.64 8.14 -11.06
N GLY A 97 3.57 9.07 -10.82
CA GLY A 97 3.58 10.40 -11.46
C GLY A 97 4.72 10.56 -12.47
N GLU A 98 5.64 9.59 -12.55
CA GLU A 98 6.88 9.68 -13.34
C GLU A 98 6.76 8.99 -14.71
N GLU A 99 5.85 8.04 -14.85
CA GLU A 99 5.71 7.21 -16.06
C GLU A 99 4.27 7.19 -16.54
N SER A 100 4.07 7.21 -17.86
CA SER A 100 2.75 7.01 -18.46
C SER A 100 2.27 5.56 -18.31
N PRO A 101 0.95 5.30 -18.37
CA PRO A 101 0.41 3.94 -18.32
C PRO A 101 1.01 3.01 -19.40
N GLN A 102 1.27 3.55 -20.59
CA GLN A 102 1.85 2.79 -21.70
C GLN A 102 3.30 2.38 -21.42
N GLN A 103 4.10 3.24 -20.76
CA GLN A 103 5.47 2.91 -20.37
C GLN A 103 5.48 1.79 -19.31
N VAL A 104 4.61 1.89 -18.30
CA VAL A 104 4.48 0.86 -17.25
C VAL A 104 4.03 -0.48 -17.87
N SER A 105 3.02 -0.46 -18.72
CA SER A 105 2.52 -1.63 -19.45
C SER A 105 3.63 -2.31 -20.26
N LEU A 106 4.41 -1.54 -21.03
CA LEU A 106 5.52 -2.09 -21.82
C LEU A 106 6.57 -2.79 -20.94
N ARG A 107 6.85 -2.25 -19.75
CA ARG A 107 7.77 -2.88 -18.80
C ARG A 107 7.20 -4.17 -18.22
N ALA A 108 5.93 -4.17 -17.82
CA ALA A 108 5.24 -5.38 -17.35
C ALA A 108 5.29 -6.50 -18.40
N HIS A 109 5.06 -6.15 -19.67
CA HIS A 109 5.20 -7.09 -20.79
C HIS A 109 6.63 -7.64 -20.94
N ARG A 110 7.65 -6.77 -20.91
CA ARG A 110 9.07 -7.20 -21.01
C ARG A 110 9.49 -8.13 -19.88
N LEU A 111 8.92 -7.95 -18.69
CA LEU A 111 9.20 -8.74 -17.51
C LEU A 111 8.38 -10.05 -17.45
N ASN A 112 7.50 -10.31 -18.44
CA ASN A 112 6.58 -11.44 -18.48
C ASN A 112 5.80 -11.61 -17.16
N LEU A 113 5.30 -10.50 -16.60
CA LEU A 113 4.60 -10.56 -15.33
C LEU A 113 3.26 -11.29 -15.50
N PRO A 114 2.96 -12.29 -14.66
CA PRO A 114 1.70 -13.03 -14.75
C PRO A 114 0.52 -12.06 -14.57
N GLY A 115 -0.22 -11.87 -15.65
CA GLY A 115 -1.58 -11.31 -15.71
C GLY A 115 -1.91 -10.15 -14.76
N ALA A 116 -1.33 -8.97 -15.00
CA ALA A 116 -1.85 -7.60 -14.76
C ALA A 116 -3.02 -7.38 -13.76
N ASN A 117 -3.07 -8.08 -12.63
CA ASN A 117 -4.06 -7.88 -11.55
C ASN A 117 -3.69 -6.69 -10.65
N ILE A 118 -2.77 -5.85 -11.12
CA ILE A 118 -2.47 -4.57 -10.52
C ILE A 118 -3.35 -3.51 -11.19
N GLN A 119 -4.07 -2.76 -10.38
CA GLN A 119 -4.70 -1.53 -10.85
C GLN A 119 -3.60 -0.48 -11.04
N LEU A 120 -3.72 0.35 -12.07
CA LEU A 120 -2.72 1.35 -12.42
C LEU A 120 -3.37 2.73 -12.45
N LEU A 121 -2.81 3.64 -11.67
CA LEU A 121 -3.15 5.06 -11.71
C LEU A 121 -1.90 5.86 -12.07
N ALA A 122 -1.98 6.59 -13.18
CA ALA A 122 -0.96 7.56 -13.54
C ALA A 122 -1.52 8.97 -13.30
N GLU A 123 -1.13 9.57 -12.18
CA GLU A 123 -1.52 10.93 -11.82
C GLU A 123 -0.35 11.66 -11.16
N THR A 124 -0.26 12.96 -11.44
CA THR A 124 0.70 13.87 -10.82
C THR A 124 0.00 14.83 -9.85
N CYS A 125 -1.32 15.03 -10.01
CA CYS A 125 -2.11 15.85 -9.11
C CYS A 125 -2.74 14.98 -8.01
N VAL A 126 -2.19 15.06 -6.79
CA VAL A 126 -2.71 14.32 -5.63
C VAL A 126 -4.17 14.70 -5.30
N GLU A 127 -4.59 15.93 -5.63
CA GLU A 127 -5.93 16.44 -5.32
C GLU A 127 -7.04 15.88 -6.23
N HIS A 128 -6.68 15.22 -7.33
CA HIS A 128 -7.63 14.62 -8.27
C HIS A 128 -8.00 13.17 -7.93
N VAL A 129 -7.40 12.60 -6.89
CA VAL A 129 -7.50 11.18 -6.51
C VAL A 129 -8.28 11.00 -5.22
#